data_AF-A0A8T3LSY0-F1
#
_entry.id   AF-A0A8T3LSY0-F1
#
_cell.length_a   1.000
_cell.length_b   1.000
_cell.length_c   1.000
_cell.angle_alpha   90.00
_cell.angle_beta   90.00
_cell.angle_gamma   90.00
#
_symmetry.space_group_name_H-M   'P 1'
#
loop_
_entity.id
_entity.type
_entity.pdbx_description
1 polymer ?
#
loop_
_entity_poly.entity_id
_entity_poly.type
_entity_poly.pdbx_seq_one_letter_code
_entity_poly.pdbx_strand_id
1 'polypeptide(L)'
;MNELSELLEVVAHGVTAILATWLGLLVLTRARRSAGAPAFSFLCFLLVTWCVAIIVQRISTDPSVIPPINLLEDAAAFLLPPATTHIAISVAFEGRRSALA
;
A
#
# COMPACT_ATOMS: atom_id res chain seq x y z
N MET A 1 2.55 5.59 -29.57
CA MET A 1 3.37 6.23 -28.51
C MET A 1 2.89 5.84 -27.09
N ASN A 2 2.07 4.78 -26.94
CA ASN A 2 1.42 4.44 -25.67
C ASN A 2 2.01 3.21 -24.96
N GLU A 3 2.54 2.22 -25.70
CA GLU A 3 3.00 0.96 -25.08
C GLU A 3 4.17 1.16 -24.10
N LEU A 4 5.11 2.06 -24.40
CA LEU A 4 6.21 2.37 -23.48
C LEU A 4 5.70 2.99 -22.17
N SER A 5 4.65 3.81 -22.25
CA SER A 5 4.05 4.46 -21.07
C SER A 5 3.33 3.45 -20.19
N GLU A 6 2.54 2.56 -20.79
CA GLU A 6 1.84 1.50 -20.07
C GLU A 6 2.82 0.51 -19.44
N LEU A 7 3.88 0.14 -20.16
CA LEU A 7 4.93 -0.72 -19.63
C LEU A 7 5.65 -0.06 -18.45
N LEU A 8 5.98 1.23 -18.56
CA LEU A 8 6.61 1.98 -17.47
C LEU A 8 5.69 2.07 -16.24
N GLU A 9 4.39 2.28 -16.44
CA GLU A 9 3.38 2.27 -15.38
C GLU A 9 3.35 0.92 -14.66
N VAL A 10 3.27 -0.19 -15.42
CA VAL A 10 3.26 -1.56 -14.85
C VAL A 10 4.54 -1.83 -14.05
N VAL A 11 5.70 -1.47 -14.60
CA VAL A 11 7.00 -1.67 -13.92
C VAL A 11 7.08 -0.82 -12.65
N ALA A 12 6.66 0.44 -12.71
CA ALA A 12 6.67 1.33 -11.54
C ALA A 12 5.77 0.80 -10.41
N HIS A 13 4.55 0.35 -10.73
CA HIS A 13 3.66 -0.27 -9.75
C HIS A 13 4.22 -1.60 -9.22
N GLY A 14 4.89 -2.39 -10.07
CA GLY A 14 5.55 -3.63 -9.67
C GLY A 14 6.67 -3.38 -8.65
N VAL A 15 7.54 -2.40 -8.90
CA VAL A 15 8.61 -2.02 -7.96
C VAL A 15 8.02 -1.49 -6.66
N THR A 16 6.99 -0.64 -6.72
CA THR A 16 6.30 -0.13 -5.54
C THR A 16 5.69 -1.26 -4.69
N ALA A 17 5.04 -2.24 -5.33
CA ALA A 17 4.47 -3.39 -4.63
C ALA A 17 5.55 -4.24 -3.94
N ILE A 18 6.68 -4.48 -4.59
CA ILE A 18 7.81 -5.23 -4.01
C ILE A 18 8.36 -4.48 -2.78
N LEU A 19 8.63 -3.18 -2.92
CA LEU A 19 9.16 -2.36 -1.83
C LEU A 19 8.18 -2.30 -0.64
N ALA A 20 6.89 -2.11 -0.91
CA ALA A 20 5.86 -2.08 0.12
C ALA A 20 5.74 -3.41 0.85
N THR A 21 5.77 -4.53 0.13
CA THR A 21 5.77 -5.87 0.71
C THR A 21 6.98 -6.07 1.63
N TRP A 22 8.17 -5.70 1.13
CA TRP A 22 9.41 -5.86 1.88
C TRP A 22 9.44 -4.99 3.15
N LEU A 23 9.07 -3.72 3.05
CA LEU A 23 8.96 -2.80 4.19
C LEU A 23 7.93 -3.27 5.21
N GLY A 24 6.74 -3.70 4.75
CA GLY A 24 5.70 -4.23 5.60
C GLY A 24 6.16 -5.44 6.41
N LEU A 25 6.82 -6.41 5.74
CA LEU A 25 7.38 -7.59 6.38
C LEU A 25 8.53 -7.25 7.34
N LEU A 26 9.42 -6.32 6.98
CA LEU A 26 10.50 -5.86 7.87
C LEU A 26 9.93 -5.24 9.15
N VAL A 27 8.91 -4.40 9.06
CA VAL A 27 8.28 -3.79 10.23
C VAL A 27 7.55 -4.83 11.10
N LEU A 28 6.83 -5.78 10.48
CA LEU A 28 6.16 -6.88 11.20
C LEU A 28 7.14 -7.81 11.92
N THR A 29 8.31 -8.05 11.35
CA THR A 29 9.29 -9.01 11.90
C THR A 29 10.25 -8.37 12.89
N ARG A 30 10.70 -7.12 12.63
CA ARG A 30 11.73 -6.45 13.44
C ARG A 30 11.20 -5.38 14.40
N ALA A 31 10.11 -4.70 14.05
CA ALA A 31 9.61 -3.55 14.81
C ALA A 31 8.23 -3.80 15.45
N ARG A 32 7.80 -5.07 15.55
CA ARG A 32 6.45 -5.47 16.01
C ARG A 32 6.03 -4.88 17.37
N ARG A 33 6.98 -4.52 18.22
CA ARG A 33 6.71 -3.93 19.56
C ARG A 33 6.40 -2.43 19.53
N SER A 34 6.59 -1.74 18.40
CA SER A 34 6.20 -0.33 18.25
C SER A 34 4.70 -0.20 17.97
N ALA A 35 4.04 0.76 18.62
CA ALA A 35 2.59 0.94 18.50
C ALA A 35 2.11 1.24 17.07
N GLY A 36 2.98 1.77 16.20
CA GLY A 36 2.68 2.07 14.79
C GLY A 36 2.87 0.90 13.82
N ALA A 37 3.51 -0.20 14.25
CA ALA A 37 3.84 -1.33 13.38
C ALA A 37 2.63 -1.94 12.65
N PRO A 38 1.49 -2.28 13.31
CA PRO A 38 0.36 -2.89 12.61
C PRO A 38 -0.31 -1.94 11.62
N ALA A 39 -0.40 -0.64 11.94
CA ALA A 39 -0.98 0.36 11.04
C ALA A 39 -0.11 0.57 9.80
N PHE A 40 1.21 0.61 9.96
CA PHE A 40 2.15 0.69 8.84
C PHE A 40 2.06 -0.55 7.93
N SER A 41 2.01 -1.74 8.52
CA SER A 41 1.88 -2.97 7.73
C SER A 41 0.54 -3.05 6.98
N PHE A 42 -0.54 -2.54 7.59
CA PHE A 42 -1.83 -2.41 6.91
C PHE A 42 -1.77 -1.43 5.73
N LEU A 43 -1.08 -0.29 5.88
CA LEU A 43 -0.84 0.65 4.78
C LEU A 43 -0.04 -0.01 3.65
N CYS A 44 1.03 -0.74 3.98
CA CYS A 44 1.81 -1.49 2.99
C CYS A 44 0.95 -2.51 2.24
N PHE A 45 0.07 -3.22 2.95
CA PHE A 45 -0.85 -4.15 2.33
C PHE A 45 -1.80 -3.46 1.35
N LEU A 46 -2.44 -2.35 1.76
CA LEU A 46 -3.29 -1.56 0.87
C LEU A 46 -2.55 -1.08 -0.38
N LEU A 47 -1.30 -0.62 -0.21
CA LEU A 47 -0.48 -0.16 -1.33
C LEU A 47 -0.17 -1.30 -2.31
N VAL A 48 0.16 -2.48 -1.81
CA VAL A 48 0.38 -3.68 -2.63
C VAL A 48 -0.90 -4.05 -3.37
N THR A 49 -2.04 -4.11 -2.68
CA THR A 49 -3.34 -4.41 -3.30
C THR A 49 -3.67 -3.42 -4.41
N TRP A 50 -3.47 -2.13 -4.18
CA TRP A 50 -3.71 -1.09 -5.16
C TRP A 50 -2.78 -1.21 -6.38
N CYS A 51 -1.48 -1.42 -6.17
CA CYS A 51 -0.54 -1.62 -7.27
C CYS A 51 -0.86 -2.88 -8.09
N VAL A 52 -1.22 -3.98 -7.43
CA VAL A 52 -1.59 -5.23 -8.12
C VAL A 52 -2.87 -5.03 -8.93
N ALA A 53 -3.87 -4.30 -8.41
CA ALA A 53 -5.10 -4.00 -9.14
C ALA A 53 -4.79 -3.27 -10.46
N ILE A 54 -3.97 -2.20 -10.41
CA ILE A 54 -3.56 -1.45 -11.61
C ILE A 54 -2.80 -2.34 -12.59
N ILE A 55 -1.83 -3.13 -12.12
CA ILE A 55 -1.08 -4.05 -12.99
C ILE A 55 -2.04 -5.01 -13.70
N VAL A 56 -2.98 -5.62 -12.96
CA VAL A 56 -3.95 -6.56 -13.52
C VAL A 56 -4.84 -5.88 -14.57
N GLN A 57 -5.33 -4.66 -14.33
CA GLN A 57 -6.10 -3.92 -15.33
C GLN A 57 -5.32 -3.63 -16.61
N ARG A 58 -4.01 -3.35 -16.49
CA ARG A 58 -3.16 -3.02 -17.65
C ARG A 58 -2.79 -4.25 -18.47
N ILE A 59 -2.64 -5.41 -17.83
CA ILE A 59 -2.25 -6.66 -18.54
C ILE A 59 -3.44 -7.55 -18.93
N SER A 60 -4.60 -7.38 -18.29
CA SER A 60 -5.78 -8.20 -18.56
C SER A 60 -6.55 -7.69 -19.77
N THR A 61 -6.82 -8.60 -20.71
CA THR A 61 -7.74 -8.36 -21.84
C THR A 61 -9.14 -8.91 -21.59
N ASP A 62 -9.34 -9.62 -20.47
CA ASP A 62 -10.63 -10.19 -20.10
C ASP A 62 -11.52 -9.15 -19.38
N PRO A 63 -12.66 -8.75 -19.98
CA PRO A 63 -13.56 -7.77 -19.39
C PRO A 63 -14.27 -8.27 -18.13
N SER A 64 -14.31 -9.59 -17.87
CA SER A 64 -14.93 -10.14 -16.65
C SER A 64 -14.10 -9.89 -15.38
N VAL A 65 -12.79 -9.66 -15.55
CA VAL A 65 -11.84 -9.42 -14.45
C VAL A 65 -11.79 -7.94 -14.05
N ILE A 66 -12.19 -7.02 -14.94
CA ILE A 66 -12.09 -5.57 -14.71
C ILE A 66 -13.02 -5.09 -13.56
N PRO A 67 -14.32 -5.43 -13.51
CA PRO A 67 -15.21 -4.95 -12.46
C PRO A 67 -14.77 -5.27 -11.02
N PRO A 68 -14.40 -6.52 -10.67
CA PRO A 68 -13.95 -6.81 -9.30
C PRO A 68 -12.61 -6.15 -8.96
N ILE A 69 -11.71 -5.98 -9.94
CA ILE A 69 -10.43 -5.30 -9.73
C ILE A 69 -10.62 -3.80 -9.47
N ASN A 70 -11.55 -3.14 -10.18
CA ASN A 70 -11.86 -1.73 -9.93
C ASN A 70 -12.40 -1.51 -8.51
N LEU A 71 -13.24 -2.42 -8.00
CA LEU A 71 -13.71 -2.33 -6.61
C LEU A 71 -12.57 -2.44 -5.59
N LEU A 72 -11.59 -3.31 -5.86
CA LEU A 72 -10.38 -3.44 -5.02
C LEU A 72 -9.52 -2.18 -5.09
N GLU A 73 -9.35 -1.61 -6.28
CA GLU A 73 -8.63 -0.36 -6.47
C GLU A 73 -9.30 0.78 -5.69
N ASP A 74 -10.61 0.96 -5.86
CA ASP A 74 -11.39 2.00 -5.20
C ASP A 74 -11.33 1.84 -3.67
N ALA A 75 -11.57 0.63 -3.16
CA ALA A 75 -11.50 0.37 -1.74
C ALA A 75 -10.10 0.68 -1.16
N ALA A 76 -9.03 0.30 -1.86
CA ALA A 76 -7.67 0.60 -1.43
C ALA A 76 -7.39 2.11 -1.48
N ALA A 77 -7.79 2.78 -2.56
CA ALA A 77 -7.63 4.22 -2.74
C ALA A 77 -8.38 5.04 -1.66
N PHE A 78 -9.58 4.61 -1.26
CA PHE A 78 -10.33 5.25 -0.18
C PHE A 78 -9.76 4.97 1.21
N LEU A 79 -9.12 3.80 1.42
CA LEU A 79 -8.55 3.42 2.71
C LEU A 79 -7.12 3.95 2.92
N LEU A 80 -6.41 4.32 1.86
CA LEU A 80 -5.05 4.88 1.90
C LEU A 80 -4.96 6.17 2.74
N PRO A 81 -5.80 7.21 2.53
CA PRO A 81 -5.78 8.42 3.35
C PRO A 81 -6.05 8.19 4.84
N PRO A 82 -7.10 7.44 5.27
CA PRO A 82 -7.33 7.19 6.68
C PRO A 82 -6.24 6.31 7.31
N ALA A 83 -5.70 5.31 6.60
CA ALA A 83 -4.57 4.51 7.09
C ALA A 83 -3.31 5.37 7.32
N THR A 84 -3.01 6.27 6.39
CA THR A 84 -1.90 7.23 6.51
C THR A 84 -2.11 8.18 7.70
N THR A 85 -3.34 8.68 7.87
CA THR A 85 -3.71 9.54 9.00
C THR A 85 -3.53 8.81 10.33
N HIS A 86 -3.95 7.55 10.41
CA HIS A 86 -3.79 6.72 11.61
C HIS A 86 -2.31 6.53 11.97
N ILE A 87 -1.44 6.34 10.98
CA ILE A 87 0.02 6.28 11.19
C ILE A 87 0.53 7.62 11.71
N ALA A 88 0.18 8.74 11.07
CA ALA A 88 0.61 10.07 11.49
C ALA A 88 0.21 10.38 12.95
N ILE A 89 -1.01 10.03 13.33
CA ILE A 89 -1.50 10.12 14.71
C ILE A 89 -0.67 9.21 15.62
N SER A 90 -0.52 7.92 15.29
CA SER A 90 0.24 6.98 16.12
C SER A 90 1.66 7.48 16.39
N VAL A 91 2.36 8.00 15.39
CA VAL A 91 3.71 8.57 15.52
C VAL A 91 3.71 9.85 16.37
N ALA A 92 2.77 10.76 16.14
CA ALA A 92 2.67 12.02 16.88
C ALA A 92 2.37 11.82 18.38
N PHE A 93 1.67 10.74 18.75
CA PHE A 93 1.38 10.42 20.14
C PHE A 93 2.43 9.50 20.78
N GLU A 94 3.10 8.62 20.02
CA GLU A 94 4.22 7.81 20.51
C GLU A 94 5.39 8.72 20.98
N GLY A 95 5.70 9.77 20.22
CA GLY A 95 6.74 10.75 20.58
C GLY A 95 6.43 11.52 21.88
N ARG A 96 5.14 11.74 22.19
CA ARG A 96 4.72 12.36 23.45
C ARG A 96 4.90 11.46 24.67
N ARG A 97 4.63 10.15 24.53
CA ARG A 97 4.86 9.18 25.62
C ARG A 97 6.35 9.02 25.93
N SER A 98 7.21 9.03 24.92
CA SER A 98 8.67 8.93 25.11
C SER A 98 9.30 10.21 25.68
N ALA A 99 8.67 11.37 25.56
CA ALA A 99 9.16 12.63 26.13
C ALA A 99 8.71 12.88 27.58
N LEU A 100 7.71 12.12 28.06
CA LEU A 100 7.16 12.20 29.42
C LEU A 100 7.62 11.05 30.32
N ALA A 101 8.37 10.08 29.79
CA ALA A 101 8.97 8.95 30.50
C ALA A 101 10.46 9.21 30.73
#